data_AF-A0A7K2YMN9-F1
#
_entry.id   AF-A0A7K2YMN9-F1
#
_cell.length_a   1.000
_cell.length_b   1.000
_cell.length_c   1.000
_cell.angle_alpha   90.00
_cell.angle_beta   90.00
_cell.angle_gamma   90.00
#
_symmetry.space_group_name_H-M   'P 1'
#
loop_
_entity.id
_entity.type
_entity.pdbx_description
1 polymer ?
#
loop_
_entity_poly.entity_id
_entity_poly.type
_entity_poly.pdbx_seq_one_letter_code
_entity_poly.pdbx_strand_id
1 'polypeptide(L)'
;MTDIATGAARLRTLWAGLAPHEAAYVNYVAVCSPGALRDIATYAAMYSHGPGADVLVGLATGTHTTTRAELDAVLAALAEVAANPAARDPHRAHSLALRDLLVQDLGESGDTAQVRALYRERTHLLAVLAGMYASVLVESAPDLPEYALLVVRLPTGQITRHIHPLDLDLLTHVTRVAPDHQLARWDGTDTATSHDRLRVLARMLVTDVDEDAGA
;
A
#
# COMPACT_ATOMS: atom_id res chain seq x y z
N MET A 1 1.30 -0.33 20.17
CA MET A 1 2.06 -1.58 20.39
C MET A 1 1.56 -2.54 19.32
N THR A 2 2.12 -2.40 18.12
CA THR A 2 1.64 -3.08 16.91
C THR A 2 2.63 -4.19 16.56
N ASP A 3 2.08 -5.32 16.17
CA ASP A 3 2.60 -6.67 16.35
C ASP A 3 3.87 -7.00 15.55
N ILE A 4 4.79 -7.70 16.22
CA ILE A 4 6.14 -8.14 15.79
C ILE A 4 6.06 -9.17 14.65
N ALA A 5 4.89 -9.77 14.42
CA ALA A 5 4.69 -10.80 13.41
C ALA A 5 4.56 -10.27 11.96
N THR A 6 4.23 -8.99 11.73
CA THR A 6 3.79 -8.53 10.40
C THR A 6 4.92 -8.10 9.46
N GLY A 7 6.01 -7.53 9.96
CA GLY A 7 7.11 -7.00 9.14
C GLY A 7 8.03 -8.08 8.56
N ALA A 8 8.49 -9.00 9.41
CA ALA A 8 9.31 -10.14 8.97
C ALA A 8 8.50 -11.16 8.15
N ALA A 9 7.19 -11.28 8.41
CA ALA A 9 6.29 -12.04 7.56
C ALA A 9 6.13 -11.37 6.19
N ARG A 10 5.94 -10.05 6.09
CA ARG A 10 5.86 -9.35 4.79
C ARG A 10 7.11 -9.52 3.93
N LEU A 11 8.31 -9.39 4.51
CA LEU A 11 9.57 -9.64 3.78
C LEU A 11 9.70 -11.13 3.37
N ARG A 12 9.25 -12.08 4.21
CA ARG A 12 9.22 -13.51 3.85
C ARG A 12 8.09 -13.87 2.87
N THR A 13 7.00 -13.13 2.82
CA THR A 13 5.87 -13.33 1.88
C THR A 13 6.16 -12.70 0.52
N LEU A 14 6.80 -11.53 0.48
CA LEU A 14 7.45 -10.98 -0.72
C LEU A 14 8.49 -11.97 -1.29
N TRP A 15 9.17 -12.70 -0.41
CA TRP A 15 10.14 -13.74 -0.75
C TRP A 15 9.51 -15.07 -1.23
N ALA A 16 8.35 -15.47 -0.70
CA ALA A 16 7.72 -16.76 -0.99
C ALA A 16 6.61 -16.72 -2.07
N GLY A 17 6.07 -15.55 -2.41
CA GLY A 17 4.91 -15.37 -3.30
C GLY A 17 5.23 -15.16 -4.80
N LEU A 18 6.51 -15.08 -5.19
CA LEU A 18 6.90 -14.90 -6.59
C LEU A 18 6.84 -16.24 -7.35
N ALA A 19 5.69 -16.53 -7.95
CA ALA A 19 5.49 -17.63 -8.90
C ALA A 19 6.12 -17.33 -10.29
N PRO A 20 6.43 -18.36 -11.10
CA PRO A 20 7.58 -18.33 -12.03
C PRO A 20 7.22 -17.82 -13.43
N HIS A 21 7.82 -16.71 -13.84
CA HIS A 21 7.95 -16.35 -15.26
C HIS A 21 9.38 -15.86 -15.57
N GLU A 22 9.87 -16.27 -16.73
CA GLU A 22 11.28 -16.53 -17.06
C GLU A 22 12.16 -15.29 -17.36
N ALA A 23 13.47 -15.56 -17.34
CA ALA A 23 14.65 -14.75 -17.69
C ALA A 23 15.19 -13.75 -16.63
N ALA A 24 14.37 -13.09 -15.82
CA ALA A 24 14.88 -12.16 -14.79
C ALA A 24 15.37 -12.85 -13.49
N TYR A 25 14.96 -14.09 -13.25
CA TYR A 25 15.12 -14.79 -11.96
C TYR A 25 16.55 -15.27 -11.65
N VAL A 26 17.38 -15.53 -12.67
CA VAL A 26 18.75 -16.06 -12.47
C VAL A 26 19.66 -15.03 -11.80
N ASN A 27 19.42 -13.72 -12.02
CA ASN A 27 20.08 -12.65 -11.27
C ASN A 27 19.42 -12.39 -9.90
N TYR A 28 18.11 -12.62 -9.78
CA TYR A 28 17.33 -12.30 -8.58
C TYR A 28 17.61 -13.24 -7.38
N VAL A 29 17.70 -14.55 -7.64
CA VAL A 29 17.98 -15.55 -6.59
C VAL A 29 19.44 -15.50 -6.11
N ALA A 30 20.37 -15.07 -6.97
CA ALA A 30 21.78 -14.92 -6.61
C ALA A 30 22.01 -13.70 -5.68
N VAL A 31 21.25 -12.63 -5.87
CA VAL A 31 21.34 -11.37 -5.10
C VAL A 31 20.66 -11.48 -3.72
N CYS A 32 19.60 -12.30 -3.61
CA CYS A 32 18.72 -12.33 -2.45
C CYS A 32 18.77 -13.68 -1.71
N SER A 33 19.97 -14.23 -1.48
CA SER A 33 20.12 -15.33 -0.51
C SER A 33 20.25 -14.77 0.91
N PRO A 34 19.90 -15.54 1.98
CA PRO A 34 20.17 -15.12 3.36
C PRO A 34 21.65 -14.81 3.62
N GLY A 35 22.55 -15.43 2.85
CA GLY A 35 23.98 -15.11 2.83
C GLY A 35 24.26 -13.73 2.23
N ALA A 36 23.64 -13.40 1.09
CA ALA A 36 23.84 -12.10 0.43
C ALA A 36 23.36 -10.91 1.28
N LEU A 37 22.22 -11.02 1.99
CA LEU A 37 21.75 -9.96 2.88
C LEU A 37 22.70 -9.76 4.07
N ARG A 38 23.25 -10.86 4.63
CA ARG A 38 24.26 -10.80 5.69
C ARG A 38 25.57 -10.19 5.20
N ASP A 39 25.97 -10.52 3.97
CA ASP A 39 27.18 -9.96 3.36
C ASP A 39 27.02 -8.46 3.06
N ILE A 40 25.86 -8.03 2.55
CA ILE A 40 25.52 -6.61 2.34
C ILE A 40 25.50 -5.86 3.67
N ALA A 41 24.88 -6.42 4.71
CA ALA A 41 24.85 -5.80 6.04
C ALA A 41 26.24 -5.68 6.65
N THR A 42 27.08 -6.71 6.49
CA THR A 42 28.49 -6.68 6.92
C THR A 42 29.28 -5.60 6.18
N TYR A 43 29.09 -5.48 4.86
CA TYR A 43 29.72 -4.43 4.05
C TYR A 43 29.20 -3.03 4.38
N ALA A 44 27.89 -2.89 4.61
CA ALA A 44 27.30 -1.63 5.05
C ALA A 44 27.91 -1.18 6.39
N ALA A 45 28.07 -2.09 7.35
CA ALA A 45 28.74 -1.77 8.62
C ALA A 45 30.23 -1.41 8.47
N MET A 46 30.91 -1.91 7.42
CA MET A 46 32.31 -1.59 7.14
C MET A 46 32.50 -0.25 6.44
N TYR A 47 31.59 0.12 5.53
CA TYR A 47 31.78 1.22 4.58
C TYR A 47 30.76 2.36 4.68
N SER A 48 29.70 2.17 5.46
CA SER A 48 28.73 3.19 5.84
C SER A 48 28.76 3.33 7.36
N HIS A 49 28.77 4.57 7.85
CA HIS A 49 28.75 4.88 9.29
C HIS A 49 27.41 5.47 9.72
N GLY A 50 26.41 5.40 8.84
CA GLY A 50 25.07 5.92 9.07
C GLY A 50 24.15 4.91 9.76
N PRO A 51 23.04 5.38 10.36
CA PRO A 51 22.08 4.53 11.08
C PRO A 51 21.45 3.42 10.23
N GLY A 52 21.47 3.56 8.89
CA GLY A 52 20.98 2.53 7.98
C GLY A 52 21.79 1.23 7.97
N ALA A 53 23.08 1.29 8.32
CA ALA A 53 23.92 0.09 8.41
C ALA A 53 23.49 -0.80 9.59
N ASP A 54 23.21 -0.19 10.75
CA ASP A 54 22.73 -0.90 11.94
C ASP A 54 21.35 -1.52 11.71
N VAL A 55 20.47 -0.80 11.01
CA VAL A 55 19.14 -1.29 10.62
C VAL A 55 19.27 -2.49 9.65
N LEU A 56 20.18 -2.44 8.67
CA LEU A 56 20.45 -3.58 7.76
C LEU A 56 20.93 -4.82 8.51
N VAL A 57 21.81 -4.66 9.52
CA VAL A 57 22.29 -5.75 10.37
C VAL A 57 21.13 -6.32 11.22
N GLY A 58 20.30 -5.46 11.79
CA GLY A 58 19.10 -5.85 12.53
C GLY A 58 18.10 -6.64 11.67
N LEU A 59 17.90 -6.21 10.42
CA LEU A 59 17.04 -6.91 9.45
C LEU A 59 17.63 -8.25 9.01
N ALA A 60 18.92 -8.31 8.72
CA ALA A 60 19.62 -9.53 8.31
C ALA A 60 19.64 -10.61 9.42
N THR A 61 19.53 -10.19 10.68
CA THR A 61 19.46 -11.09 11.85
C THR A 61 18.03 -11.37 12.30
N GLY A 62 17.03 -10.71 11.71
CA GLY A 62 15.62 -10.83 12.09
C GLY A 62 15.30 -10.28 13.48
N THR A 63 16.14 -9.37 14.01
CA THR A 63 16.02 -8.80 15.36
C THR A 63 15.38 -7.40 15.35
N HIS A 64 15.04 -6.88 14.18
CA HIS A 64 14.64 -5.49 14.01
C HIS A 64 13.37 -5.37 13.17
N THR A 65 12.49 -4.46 13.59
CA THR A 65 11.34 -4.00 12.82
C THR A 65 11.61 -2.57 12.35
N THR A 66 11.29 -2.26 11.10
CA THR A 66 11.70 -0.99 10.49
C THR A 66 10.55 0.01 10.38
N THR A 67 10.85 1.29 10.60
CA THR A 67 10.00 2.45 10.31
C THR A 67 10.33 3.07 8.95
N ARG A 68 9.50 3.99 8.45
CA ARG A 68 9.79 4.69 7.18
C ARG A 68 11.10 5.48 7.22
N ALA A 69 11.38 6.16 8.32
CA ALA A 69 12.62 6.91 8.50
C ALA A 69 13.86 5.99 8.52
N GLU A 70 13.74 4.81 9.11
CA GLU A 70 14.81 3.80 9.11
C GLU A 70 15.00 3.17 7.72
N LEU A 71 13.93 3.02 6.93
CA LEU A 71 14.03 2.59 5.53
C LEU A 71 14.76 3.61 4.65
N ASP A 72 14.51 4.91 4.84
CA ASP A 72 15.24 5.96 4.14
C ASP A 72 16.73 5.96 4.53
N ALA A 73 17.05 5.69 5.80
CA ALA A 73 18.43 5.51 6.25
C ALA A 73 19.09 4.27 5.63
N VAL A 74 18.37 3.15 5.50
CA VAL A 74 18.84 1.93 4.81
C VAL A 74 19.13 2.21 3.34
N LEU A 75 18.25 2.94 2.64
CA LEU A 75 18.46 3.33 1.25
C LEU A 75 19.73 4.18 1.07
N ALA A 76 19.98 5.11 2.00
CA ALA A 76 21.20 5.91 2.01
C ALA A 76 22.46 5.05 2.21
N ALA A 77 22.44 4.11 3.16
CA ALA A 77 23.56 3.19 3.40
C ALA A 77 23.86 2.30 2.18
N LEU A 78 22.82 1.79 1.49
CA LEU A 78 23.00 1.01 0.27
C LEU A 78 23.58 1.84 -0.88
N ALA A 79 23.19 3.12 -0.99
CA ALA A 79 23.75 4.04 -1.97
C ALA A 79 25.23 4.34 -1.68
N GLU A 80 25.62 4.50 -0.42
CA GLU A 80 27.02 4.70 -0.01
C GLU A 80 27.89 3.48 -0.35
N VAL A 81 27.43 2.26 -0.03
CA VAL A 81 28.13 1.03 -0.41
C VAL A 81 28.26 0.91 -1.93
N ALA A 82 27.20 1.25 -2.67
CA ALA A 82 27.22 1.21 -4.13
C ALA A 82 28.12 2.29 -4.78
N ALA A 83 28.35 3.41 -4.10
CA ALA A 83 29.23 4.48 -4.57
C ALA A 83 30.70 4.24 -4.20
N ASN A 84 30.98 3.35 -3.24
CA ASN A 84 32.33 3.11 -2.75
C ASN A 84 33.18 2.33 -3.76
N PRO A 85 34.29 2.92 -4.28
CA PRO A 85 35.15 2.25 -5.26
C PRO A 85 35.94 1.07 -4.69
N ALA A 86 36.04 0.94 -3.35
CA ALA A 86 36.66 -0.21 -2.69
C ALA A 86 35.69 -1.40 -2.49
N ALA A 87 34.38 -1.21 -2.73
CA ALA A 87 33.42 -2.31 -2.69
C ALA A 87 33.65 -3.23 -3.90
N ARG A 88 33.69 -4.56 -3.67
CA ARG A 88 33.82 -5.51 -4.77
C ARG A 88 32.55 -5.49 -5.64
N ASP A 89 32.71 -5.74 -6.94
CA ASP A 89 31.61 -5.70 -7.91
C ASP A 89 30.33 -6.44 -7.50
N PRO A 90 30.38 -7.65 -6.89
CA PRO A 90 29.17 -8.34 -6.43
C PRO A 90 28.44 -7.56 -5.33
N HIS A 91 29.14 -6.94 -4.38
CA HIS A 91 28.51 -6.19 -3.28
C HIS A 91 27.90 -4.88 -3.78
N ARG A 92 28.56 -4.23 -4.74
CA ARG A 92 28.04 -3.05 -5.42
C ARG A 92 26.77 -3.38 -6.20
N ALA A 93 26.79 -4.45 -7.00
CA ALA A 93 25.64 -4.93 -7.75
C ALA A 93 24.48 -5.33 -6.83
N HIS A 94 24.77 -6.04 -5.74
CA HIS A 94 23.75 -6.47 -4.77
C HIS A 94 23.15 -5.30 -3.99
N SER A 95 23.96 -4.29 -3.63
CA SER A 95 23.46 -3.10 -2.92
C SER A 95 22.55 -2.26 -3.83
N LEU A 96 22.91 -2.11 -5.11
CA LEU A 96 22.05 -1.44 -6.10
C LEU A 96 20.74 -2.20 -6.31
N ALA A 97 20.80 -3.51 -6.51
CA ALA A 97 19.62 -4.33 -6.69
C ALA A 97 18.68 -4.33 -5.46
N LEU A 98 19.24 -4.42 -4.24
CA LEU A 98 18.44 -4.31 -3.01
C LEU A 98 17.84 -2.90 -2.84
N ARG A 99 18.60 -1.86 -3.16
CA ARG A 99 18.11 -0.48 -3.14
C ARG A 99 16.96 -0.29 -4.13
N ASP A 100 17.12 -0.77 -5.36
CA ASP A 100 16.11 -0.63 -6.40
C ASP A 100 14.84 -1.40 -6.05
N LEU A 101 14.96 -2.58 -5.41
CA LEU A 101 13.83 -3.32 -4.85
C LEU A 101 13.12 -2.58 -3.72
N LEU A 102 13.88 -2.03 -2.77
CA LEU A 102 13.32 -1.24 -1.68
C LEU A 102 12.68 0.04 -2.22
N VAL A 103 13.27 0.71 -3.20
CA VAL A 103 12.68 1.88 -3.87
C VAL A 103 11.42 1.50 -4.64
N GLN A 104 11.39 0.33 -5.29
CA GLN A 104 10.21 -0.17 -5.98
C GLN A 104 9.08 -0.47 -4.98
N ASP A 105 9.36 -1.15 -3.86
CA ASP A 105 8.37 -1.47 -2.81
C ASP A 105 7.91 -0.21 -2.03
N LEU A 106 8.85 0.71 -1.75
CA LEU A 106 8.55 2.01 -1.15
C LEU A 106 7.88 2.99 -2.13
N GLY A 107 8.07 2.77 -3.43
CA GLY A 107 7.39 3.45 -4.54
C GLY A 107 6.02 2.83 -4.83
N GLU A 108 5.82 1.56 -4.50
CA GLU A 108 4.49 0.94 -4.39
C GLU A 108 3.74 1.43 -3.14
N SER A 109 4.45 2.07 -2.20
CA SER A 109 3.85 2.83 -1.08
C SER A 109 3.56 4.30 -1.42
N GLY A 110 3.87 4.76 -2.63
CA GLY A 110 3.50 6.08 -3.13
C GLY A 110 2.92 5.92 -4.51
N ASP A 111 1.60 5.70 -4.59
CA ASP A 111 0.84 5.53 -5.83
C ASP A 111 1.55 6.20 -7.00
N THR A 112 2.04 5.40 -7.96
CA THR A 112 2.57 5.95 -9.21
C THR A 112 1.56 6.96 -9.75
N ALA A 113 1.99 8.03 -10.42
CA ALA A 113 1.08 9.07 -10.89
C ALA A 113 -0.15 8.50 -11.64
N GLN A 114 0.04 7.38 -12.35
CA GLN A 114 -1.03 6.63 -13.00
C GLN A 114 -1.99 5.95 -12.00
N VAL A 115 -1.48 5.22 -11.02
CA VAL A 115 -2.31 4.59 -9.97
C VAL A 115 -3.05 5.66 -9.16
N ARG A 116 -2.39 6.77 -8.85
CA ARG A 116 -3.00 7.90 -8.14
C ARG A 116 -4.16 8.50 -8.92
N ALA A 117 -3.97 8.68 -10.24
CA ALA A 117 -5.02 9.17 -11.13
C ALA A 117 -6.22 8.20 -11.16
N LEU A 118 -5.99 6.88 -11.24
CA LEU A 118 -7.06 5.87 -11.16
C LEU A 118 -7.84 5.96 -9.84
N TYR A 119 -7.16 6.16 -8.71
CA TYR A 119 -7.84 6.34 -7.43
C TYR A 119 -8.62 7.65 -7.34
N ARG A 120 -8.15 8.73 -7.97
CA ARG A 120 -8.91 9.98 -8.07
C ARG A 120 -10.15 9.81 -8.93
N GLU A 121 -10.04 9.17 -10.09
CA GLU A 121 -11.20 8.84 -10.96
C GLU A 121 -12.23 7.98 -10.22
N ARG A 122 -11.78 6.96 -9.47
CA ARG A 122 -12.66 6.18 -8.60
C ARG A 122 -13.38 7.08 -7.58
N THR A 123 -12.68 8.05 -7.01
CA THR A 123 -13.25 8.97 -6.01
C THR A 123 -14.29 9.91 -6.62
N HIS A 124 -14.14 10.33 -7.89
CA HIS A 124 -15.19 11.05 -8.61
C HIS A 124 -16.49 10.22 -8.70
N LEU A 125 -16.39 8.93 -9.04
CA LEU A 125 -17.57 8.05 -9.09
C LEU A 125 -18.21 7.86 -7.70
N LEU A 126 -17.39 7.73 -6.65
CA LEU A 126 -17.87 7.66 -5.28
C LEU A 126 -18.55 8.95 -4.82
N ALA A 127 -18.07 10.12 -5.25
CA ALA A 127 -18.69 11.41 -4.96
C ALA A 127 -20.10 11.52 -5.55
N VAL A 128 -20.31 10.99 -6.76
CA VAL A 128 -21.65 10.89 -7.38
C VAL A 128 -22.54 9.98 -6.55
N LEU A 129 -22.09 8.77 -6.21
CA LEU A 129 -22.85 7.86 -5.35
C LEU A 129 -23.18 8.49 -3.99
N ALA A 130 -22.23 9.22 -3.40
CA ALA A 130 -22.44 9.90 -2.12
C ALA A 130 -23.42 11.08 -2.20
N GLY A 131 -23.61 11.67 -3.39
CA GLY A 131 -24.66 12.65 -3.65
C GLY A 131 -26.05 12.03 -3.85
N MET A 132 -26.13 10.76 -4.25
CA MET A 132 -27.39 10.05 -4.50
C MET A 132 -27.90 9.27 -3.28
N TYR A 133 -26.99 8.80 -2.43
CA TYR A 133 -27.31 7.91 -1.30
C TYR A 133 -26.78 8.47 0.01
N ALA A 134 -27.44 8.11 1.12
CA ALA A 134 -27.03 8.54 2.45
C ALA A 134 -25.58 8.13 2.74
N SER A 135 -24.73 9.14 3.00
CA SER A 135 -23.28 8.95 3.09
C SER A 135 -22.67 9.82 4.18
N VAL A 136 -21.60 9.32 4.79
CA VAL A 136 -20.79 10.05 5.78
C VAL A 136 -19.30 9.79 5.57
N LEU A 137 -18.47 10.71 6.04
CA LEU A 137 -17.01 10.63 5.98
C LEU A 137 -16.42 10.64 7.39
N VAL A 138 -15.57 9.66 7.70
CA VAL A 138 -14.83 9.58 8.97
C VAL A 138 -13.39 9.98 8.69
N GLU A 139 -12.89 11.08 9.27
CA GLU A 139 -11.61 11.70 8.85
C GLU A 139 -10.34 10.90 9.21
N SER A 140 -10.45 9.96 10.15
CA SER A 140 -9.36 9.05 10.51
C SER A 140 -9.89 7.63 10.55
N ALA A 141 -9.66 6.87 9.49
CA ALA A 141 -10.11 5.49 9.43
C ALA A 141 -9.42 4.67 10.55
N PRO A 142 -10.14 3.76 11.25
CA PRO A 142 -9.58 3.01 12.37
C PRO A 142 -8.36 2.14 12.01
N ASP A 143 -8.29 1.67 10.76
CA ASP A 143 -7.25 0.79 10.22
C ASP A 143 -6.15 1.54 9.45
N LEU A 144 -6.49 2.66 8.78
CA LEU A 144 -5.56 3.56 8.10
C LEU A 144 -5.84 5.03 8.51
N PRO A 145 -5.32 5.50 9.66
CA PRO A 145 -5.66 6.82 10.22
C PRO A 145 -5.32 8.02 9.34
N GLU A 146 -4.40 7.88 8.40
CA GLU A 146 -4.00 8.90 7.42
C GLU A 146 -4.98 9.03 6.24
N TYR A 147 -5.96 8.14 6.13
CA TYR A 147 -7.05 8.19 5.15
C TYR A 147 -8.37 8.48 5.85
N ALA A 148 -9.27 9.15 5.14
CA ALA A 148 -10.66 9.20 5.55
C ALA A 148 -11.39 7.93 5.11
N LEU A 149 -12.42 7.50 5.84
CA LEU A 149 -13.32 6.42 5.44
C LEU A 149 -14.64 7.00 4.95
N LEU A 150 -14.92 6.89 3.65
CA LEU A 150 -16.23 7.16 3.09
C LEU A 150 -17.13 5.95 3.32
N VAL A 151 -18.30 6.19 3.88
CA VAL A 151 -19.35 5.20 4.11
C VAL A 151 -20.59 5.60 3.32
N VAL A 152 -21.04 4.75 2.39
CA VAL A 152 -22.23 4.97 1.55
C VAL A 152 -23.26 3.88 1.85
N ARG A 153 -24.52 4.26 2.10
CA ARG A 153 -25.63 3.33 2.37
C ARG A 153 -26.46 3.13 1.10
N LEU A 154 -26.17 2.07 0.36
CA LEU A 154 -26.94 1.70 -0.84
C LEU A 154 -28.18 0.89 -0.45
N PRO A 155 -29.21 0.81 -1.32
CA PRO A 155 -30.31 -0.15 -1.17
C PRO A 155 -29.83 -1.61 -1.09
N THR A 156 -28.69 -1.91 -1.69
CA THR A 156 -28.06 -3.24 -1.69
C THR A 156 -27.13 -3.49 -0.51
N GLY A 157 -27.01 -2.52 0.40
CA GLY A 157 -26.15 -2.58 1.59
C GLY A 157 -25.11 -1.46 1.64
N GLN A 158 -24.31 -1.44 2.70
CA GLN A 158 -23.22 -0.49 2.87
C GLN A 158 -22.05 -0.75 1.89
N ILE A 159 -21.38 0.30 1.43
CA ILE A 159 -20.02 0.17 0.90
C ILE A 159 -19.12 1.15 1.65
N THR A 160 -17.87 0.77 1.84
CA THR A 160 -16.86 1.60 2.49
C THR A 160 -15.61 1.70 1.64
N ARG A 161 -14.99 2.88 1.59
CA ARG A 161 -13.74 3.11 0.85
C ARG A 161 -12.87 4.12 1.58
N HIS A 162 -11.59 3.79 1.73
CA HIS A 162 -10.58 4.76 2.13
C HIS A 162 -10.39 5.81 1.03
N ILE A 163 -10.39 7.08 1.44
CA ILE A 163 -10.22 8.25 0.59
C ILE A 163 -8.92 8.94 0.99
N HIS A 164 -8.05 9.11 0.01
CA HIS A 164 -6.79 9.79 0.20
C HIS A 164 -7.03 11.27 0.54
N PRO A 165 -6.25 11.90 1.45
CA PRO A 165 -6.44 13.30 1.84
C PRO A 165 -6.53 14.30 0.67
N LEU A 166 -5.75 14.05 -0.39
CA LEU A 166 -5.75 14.88 -1.60
C LEU A 166 -7.02 14.80 -2.47
N ASP A 167 -7.93 13.86 -2.20
CA ASP A 167 -9.23 13.76 -2.91
C ASP A 167 -10.42 14.19 -2.03
N LEU A 168 -10.18 14.69 -0.82
CA LEU A 168 -11.25 15.15 0.07
C LEU A 168 -11.97 16.39 -0.50
N ASP A 169 -11.35 17.10 -1.44
CA ASP A 169 -11.97 18.20 -2.19
C ASP A 169 -13.20 17.73 -2.99
N LEU A 170 -13.21 16.47 -3.43
CA LEU A 170 -14.31 15.87 -4.20
C LEU A 170 -15.54 15.50 -3.34
N LEU A 171 -15.39 15.49 -2.02
CA LEU A 171 -16.41 15.04 -1.06
C LEU A 171 -16.84 16.15 -0.10
N THR A 172 -16.67 17.41 -0.51
CA THR A 172 -17.01 18.59 0.31
C THR A 172 -18.49 18.65 0.72
N HIS A 173 -19.38 18.00 -0.04
CA HIS A 173 -20.82 17.87 0.26
C HIS A 173 -21.15 16.75 1.25
N VAL A 174 -20.21 15.84 1.54
CA VAL A 174 -20.46 14.71 2.44
C VAL A 174 -20.24 15.13 3.89
N THR A 175 -21.21 14.82 4.76
CA THR A 175 -21.12 15.16 6.19
C THR A 175 -20.01 14.37 6.87
N ARG A 176 -19.12 15.09 7.58
CA ARG A 176 -18.08 14.49 8.41
C ARG A 176 -18.65 14.07 9.77
N VAL A 177 -18.28 12.89 10.24
CA VAL A 177 -18.78 12.33 11.51
C VAL A 177 -17.68 11.63 12.30
N ALA A 178 -17.90 11.51 13.61
CA ALA A 178 -17.04 10.72 14.48
C ALA A 178 -17.17 9.20 14.20
N PRO A 179 -16.15 8.38 14.52
CA PRO A 179 -16.17 6.94 14.26
C PRO A 179 -17.32 6.16 14.92
N ASP A 180 -17.85 6.65 16.04
CA ASP A 180 -18.94 6.04 16.80
C ASP A 180 -20.35 6.41 16.27
N HIS A 181 -20.42 7.33 15.30
CA HIS A 181 -21.66 7.77 14.68
C HIS A 181 -22.43 6.59 14.06
N GLN A 182 -23.75 6.55 14.23
CA GLN A 182 -24.60 5.43 13.79
C GLN A 182 -24.43 5.11 12.29
N LEU A 183 -24.35 6.13 11.43
CA LEU A 183 -24.13 5.93 9.99
C LEU A 183 -22.74 5.38 9.66
N ALA A 184 -21.73 5.66 10.48
CA ALA A 184 -20.34 5.22 10.30
C ALA A 184 -20.09 3.78 10.77
N ARG A 185 -21.05 3.16 11.49
CA ARG A 185 -20.92 1.76 11.92
C ARG A 185 -20.72 0.84 10.72
N TRP A 186 -19.58 0.17 10.70
CA TRP A 186 -19.22 -0.81 9.69
C TRP A 186 -20.06 -2.08 9.86
N ASP A 187 -20.58 -2.60 8.76
CA ASP A 187 -21.40 -3.82 8.73
C ASP A 187 -20.60 -5.09 8.41
N GLY A 188 -19.27 -5.01 8.42
CA GLY A 188 -18.37 -6.13 8.09
C GLY A 188 -18.11 -6.31 6.59
N THR A 189 -18.56 -5.38 5.75
CA THR A 189 -18.31 -5.41 4.30
C THR A 189 -16.82 -5.39 3.95
N ASP A 190 -16.41 -6.33 3.10
CA ASP A 190 -15.11 -6.32 2.43
C ASP A 190 -15.19 -5.77 0.99
N THR A 191 -14.06 -5.77 0.29
CA THR A 191 -13.97 -5.27 -1.09
C THR A 191 -14.85 -6.06 -2.06
N ALA A 192 -14.85 -7.40 -1.96
CA ALA A 192 -15.61 -8.27 -2.85
C ALA A 192 -17.12 -8.06 -2.68
N THR A 193 -17.58 -8.05 -1.43
CA THR A 193 -18.96 -7.76 -1.04
C THR A 193 -19.39 -6.39 -1.53
N SER A 194 -18.52 -5.37 -1.41
CA SER A 194 -18.80 -4.03 -1.93
C SER A 194 -19.05 -4.04 -3.45
N HIS A 195 -18.24 -4.77 -4.21
CA HIS A 195 -18.40 -4.89 -5.67
C HIS A 195 -19.67 -5.63 -6.05
N ASP A 196 -20.03 -6.67 -5.30
CA ASP A 196 -21.28 -7.40 -5.53
C ASP A 196 -22.50 -6.51 -5.28
N ARG A 197 -22.48 -5.71 -4.21
CA ARG A 197 -23.54 -4.73 -3.90
C ARG A 197 -23.68 -3.66 -4.99
N LEU A 198 -22.56 -3.15 -5.49
CA LEU A 198 -22.55 -2.21 -6.62
C LEU A 198 -23.09 -2.85 -7.91
N ARG A 199 -22.75 -4.12 -8.19
CA ARG A 199 -23.25 -4.85 -9.36
C ARG A 199 -24.75 -5.10 -9.29
N VAL A 200 -25.27 -5.44 -8.10
CA VAL A 200 -26.72 -5.56 -7.89
C VAL A 200 -27.40 -4.21 -8.08
N LEU A 201 -26.85 -3.13 -7.50
CA LEU A 201 -27.40 -1.79 -7.65
C LEU A 201 -27.47 -1.37 -9.13
N ALA A 202 -26.38 -1.58 -9.88
CA ALA A 202 -26.32 -1.26 -11.29
C ALA A 202 -27.39 -2.00 -12.10
N ARG A 203 -27.69 -3.27 -11.77
CA ARG A 203 -28.77 -4.03 -12.42
C ARG A 203 -30.16 -3.46 -12.11
N MET A 204 -30.39 -3.03 -10.86
CA MET A 204 -31.66 -2.41 -10.46
C MET A 204 -31.92 -1.09 -11.20
N LEU A 205 -30.88 -0.29 -11.42
CA LEU A 205 -31.01 1.00 -12.12
C LEU A 205 -31.28 0.85 -13.61
N VAL A 206 -30.94 -0.29 -14.23
CA VAL A 206 -31.21 -0.56 -15.65
C VAL A 206 -32.65 -1.04 -15.87
N THR A 207 -33.25 -1.72 -14.89
CA THR A 207 -34.62 -2.26 -15.03
C THR A 207 -35.72 -1.21 -14.96
N ASP A 208 -35.43 0.01 -14.48
CA ASP A 208 -36.41 1.10 -14.39
C ASP A 208 -36.54 1.95 -15.68
N VAL A 209 -35.81 1.62 -16.75
CA VAL A 209 -35.75 2.46 -17.98
C VAL A 209 -36.80 2.06 -19.04
N ASP A 210 -37.47 0.90 -18.90
CA ASP A 210 -38.29 0.32 -19.98
C ASP A 210 -39.82 0.36 -19.81
N GLU A 211 -40.40 0.92 -18.74
CA GLU A 211 -41.87 0.90 -18.54
C GLU A 211 -42.64 2.14 -19.05
N ASP A 212 -41.98 3.25 -19.40
CA ASP A 212 -42.68 4.51 -19.80
C ASP A 212 -42.62 4.84 -21.31
N ALA A 213 -42.13 3.92 -22.16
CA ALA A 213 -42.05 4.15 -23.61
C ALA A 213 -43.31 3.74 -24.41
N GLY A 214 -44.44 3.48 -23.74
CA GLY A 214 -45.65 2.98 -24.39
C GLY A 214 -46.95 3.34 -23.70
N ALA A 215 -47.38 4.60 -23.79
CA ALA A 215 -48.79 5.01 -23.67
C ALA A 215 -49.09 6.19 -24.60
#